data_AF-A0A1Y2JLX0-F1
#
_entry.id   AF-A0A1Y2JLX0-F1
#
_cell.length_a   1.000
_cell.length_b   1.000
_cell.length_c   1.000
_cell.angle_alpha   90.00
_cell.angle_beta   90.00
_cell.angle_gamma   90.00
#
_symmetry.space_group_name_H-M   'P 1'
#
loop_
_entity.id
_entity.type
_entity.pdbx_description
1 polymer ?
#
loop_
_entity_poly.entity_id
_entity_poly.type
_entity_poly.pdbx_seq_one_letter_code
_entity_poly.pdbx_strand_id
1 'polypeptide(L)'
;MKQSAKRLARRRTNSTTKAPRCPRPRTCQCWGLCSMPDPTRDKHVTRTGEEYADAFQRLLPLGQAWPRGEDSVLMRVVRGLTRIWGDFEIRASKLLDMESDPRHTIELLPDWERNWGLPDPCYAEPQSIAERQLALVMRMTLEGGQSRQFFIDVAAMLGYTITITEYRPFFIAMDGCGDCRTIGALPPDPVRNQWGQPIPAPPGDHNVSDGELSAWPNYGLGPLEVRYYWTVHVHMAKLTWFRVTSGQTGVDPHLRIGLADDLECLLNRWKPAHTQIIFDYTNLHPGDPMEGTP
;
A
#
# COMPACT_ATOMS: atom_id res chain seq x y z
N MET A 1 52.31 51.77 43.96
CA MET A 1 52.15 53.23 44.12
C MET A 1 50.74 53.63 43.68
N LYS A 2 50.04 54.33 44.59
CA LYS A 2 48.80 55.12 44.44
C LYS A 2 47.51 54.45 43.97
N GLN A 3 46.66 54.24 44.98
CA GLN A 3 45.21 54.20 44.97
C GLN A 3 44.60 55.37 44.18
N SER A 4 43.43 55.16 43.58
CA SER A 4 42.28 56.04 43.90
C SER A 4 40.95 55.37 43.56
N ALA A 5 40.16 55.15 44.60
CA ALA A 5 38.79 54.68 44.55
C ALA A 5 37.84 55.81 44.12
N LYS A 6 36.75 55.47 43.43
CA LYS A 6 35.52 56.26 43.44
C LYS A 6 34.33 55.37 43.78
N ARG A 7 33.59 55.84 44.77
CA ARG A 7 32.46 55.25 45.50
C ARG A 7 31.14 55.35 44.73
N LEU A 8 30.28 54.37 45.05
CA LEU A 8 28.81 54.40 45.14
C LEU A 8 27.98 54.82 43.91
N ALA A 9 27.12 53.89 43.46
CA ALA A 9 25.70 53.90 43.87
C ALA A 9 25.02 52.59 43.42
N ARG A 10 24.53 51.80 44.39
CA ARG A 10 23.57 50.72 44.16
C ARG A 10 22.24 51.33 43.72
N ARG A 11 21.82 51.08 42.48
CA ARG A 11 20.41 51.20 42.07
C ARG A 11 19.88 49.80 41.79
N ARG A 12 18.94 49.37 42.64
CA ARG A 12 18.06 48.23 42.36
C ARG A 12 17.17 48.60 41.18
N THR A 13 17.25 47.84 40.10
CA THR A 13 16.22 47.80 39.06
C THR A 13 15.88 46.34 38.83
N ASN A 14 14.72 45.93 39.34
CA ASN A 14 14.08 44.68 38.97
C ASN A 14 13.76 44.75 37.46
N SER A 15 14.46 43.98 36.65
CA SER A 15 14.09 43.74 35.26
C SER A 15 14.04 42.22 35.03
N THR A 16 12.88 41.65 35.29
CA THR A 16 12.47 40.37 34.71
C THR A 16 12.37 40.54 33.21
N THR A 17 13.47 40.29 32.49
CA THR A 17 13.51 40.19 31.04
C THR A 17 12.81 38.90 30.62
N LYS A 18 11.53 39.05 30.31
CA LYS A 18 10.67 38.04 29.69
C LYS A 18 11.26 37.73 28.30
N ALA A 19 11.65 36.48 28.05
CA ALA A 19 12.09 36.03 26.74
C ALA A 19 11.04 36.35 25.65
N PRO A 20 11.44 36.76 24.43
CA PRO A 20 10.50 37.02 23.35
C PRO A 20 9.76 35.74 23.00
N ARG A 21 8.43 35.78 23.05
CA ARG A 21 7.59 34.65 22.64
C ARG A 21 7.76 34.41 21.15
N CYS A 22 8.13 33.19 20.80
CA CYS A 22 8.07 32.69 19.43
C CYS A 22 6.63 32.87 18.89
N PRO A 23 6.44 33.48 17.71
CA PRO A 23 5.11 33.54 17.11
C PRO A 23 4.68 32.11 16.77
N ARG A 24 3.58 31.66 17.37
CA ARG A 24 2.97 30.35 17.07
C ARG A 24 2.75 30.24 15.56
N PRO A 25 2.98 29.06 14.94
CA PRO A 25 2.67 28.86 13.54
C PRO A 25 1.17 29.16 13.34
N ARG A 26 0.87 30.05 12.40
CA ARG A 26 -0.49 30.31 11.94
C ARG A 26 -0.99 29.02 11.32
N THR A 27 -1.69 28.21 12.10
CA THR A 27 -2.49 27.12 11.56
C THR A 27 -3.53 27.75 10.64
N CYS A 28 -3.58 27.27 9.39
CA CYS A 28 -4.59 27.63 8.41
C CYS A 28 -5.99 27.26 8.96
N GLN A 29 -6.61 28.18 9.67
CA GLN A 29 -8.03 28.14 10.02
C GLN A 29 -8.86 28.56 8.81
N CYS A 30 -8.92 27.71 7.78
CA CYS A 30 -9.88 27.86 6.67
C CYS A 30 -10.63 26.55 6.35
N TRP A 31 -10.64 25.58 7.26
CA TRP A 31 -11.42 24.33 7.13
C TRP A 31 -12.43 24.14 8.27
N GLY A 32 -12.92 25.23 8.84
CA GLY A 32 -14.04 25.19 9.79
C GLY A 32 -15.36 25.30 9.04
N LEU A 33 -15.93 24.16 8.59
CA LEU A 33 -17.38 23.91 8.35
C LEU A 33 -17.70 22.67 7.48
N CYS A 34 -16.77 21.73 7.25
CA CYS A 34 -17.20 20.36 6.99
C CYS A 34 -17.37 19.66 8.33
N SER A 35 -18.53 19.84 8.97
CA SER A 35 -18.99 18.86 9.96
C SER A 35 -18.96 17.51 9.26
N MET A 36 -18.09 16.60 9.70
CA MET A 36 -18.18 15.19 9.32
C MET A 36 -19.64 14.79 9.53
N PRO A 37 -20.34 14.23 8.51
CA PRO A 37 -21.69 13.77 8.72
C PRO A 37 -21.70 12.82 9.91
N ASP A 38 -22.72 12.95 10.76
CA ASP A 38 -22.94 12.05 11.88
C ASP A 38 -22.84 10.60 11.36
N PRO A 39 -21.92 9.77 11.89
CA PRO A 39 -21.66 8.42 11.37
C PRO A 39 -22.88 7.50 11.51
N THR A 40 -23.91 7.92 12.24
CA THR A 40 -25.18 7.18 12.36
C THR A 40 -26.23 7.59 11.32
N ARG A 41 -26.01 8.70 10.60
CA ARG A 41 -27.01 9.30 9.71
C ARG A 41 -27.10 8.62 8.34
N ASP A 42 -26.05 7.92 7.94
CA ASP A 42 -25.99 7.10 6.73
C ASP A 42 -26.08 5.58 7.04
N LYS A 43 -26.61 5.20 8.20
CA LYS A 43 -26.90 3.79 8.47
C LYS A 43 -28.22 3.42 7.79
N HIS A 44 -28.21 2.38 6.95
CA HIS A 44 -29.44 1.89 6.33
C HIS A 44 -30.45 1.49 7.42
N VAL A 45 -31.63 2.10 7.37
CA VAL A 45 -32.71 1.84 8.35
C VAL A 45 -33.32 0.48 8.03
N THR A 46 -33.05 -0.51 8.87
CA THR A 46 -33.69 -1.82 8.76
C THR A 46 -35.08 -1.79 9.39
N ARG A 47 -36.06 -2.38 8.69
CA ARG A 47 -37.45 -2.48 9.15
C ARG A 47 -37.86 -3.93 9.30
N THR A 48 -38.65 -4.20 10.33
CA THR A 48 -39.23 -5.53 10.56
C THR A 48 -40.52 -5.72 9.75
N GLY A 49 -40.92 -6.98 9.53
CA GLY A 49 -42.17 -7.29 8.84
C GLY A 49 -43.41 -6.67 9.53
N GLU A 50 -43.38 -6.52 10.85
CA GLU A 50 -44.46 -5.90 11.62
C GLU A 50 -44.54 -4.38 11.38
N GLU A 51 -43.39 -3.70 11.30
CA GLU A 51 -43.36 -2.27 10.94
C GLU A 51 -43.89 -2.03 9.52
N TYR A 52 -43.61 -2.97 8.60
CA TYR A 52 -44.24 -2.97 7.28
C TYR A 52 -45.75 -3.25 7.35
N ALA A 53 -46.21 -4.13 8.23
CA ALA A 53 -47.64 -4.39 8.45
C ALA A 53 -48.36 -3.13 8.94
N ASP A 54 -47.76 -2.38 9.86
CA ASP A 54 -48.30 -1.11 10.37
C ASP A 54 -48.33 -0.03 9.29
N ALA A 55 -47.27 0.08 8.49
CA ALA A 55 -47.21 1.00 7.37
C ALA A 55 -48.27 0.65 6.31
N PHE A 56 -48.41 -0.64 5.97
CA PHE A 56 -49.41 -1.14 5.03
C PHE A 56 -50.83 -0.89 5.56
N GLN A 57 -51.05 -1.13 6.86
CA GLN A 57 -52.31 -0.82 7.53
C GLN A 57 -52.67 0.65 7.32
N ARG A 58 -51.76 1.58 7.58
CA ARG A 58 -52.00 3.03 7.41
C ARG A 58 -52.34 3.45 5.99
N LEU A 59 -51.89 2.71 4.97
CA LEU A 59 -52.18 2.99 3.56
C LEU A 59 -53.57 2.49 3.11
N LEU A 60 -54.19 1.57 3.85
CA LEU A 60 -55.54 1.10 3.53
C LEU A 60 -56.58 2.21 3.81
N PRO A 61 -57.66 2.29 3.02
CA PRO A 61 -58.75 3.24 3.27
C PRO A 61 -59.39 3.06 4.64
N LEU A 62 -60.05 4.11 5.13
CA LEU A 62 -60.81 4.08 6.38
C LEU A 62 -62.23 3.53 6.11
N GLY A 63 -62.79 2.75 7.06
CA GLY A 63 -64.18 2.27 7.00
C GLY A 63 -64.38 0.87 7.58
N GLN A 64 -65.64 0.43 7.68
CA GLN A 64 -66.01 -0.89 8.24
C GLN A 64 -65.44 -2.06 7.44
N ALA A 65 -65.22 -1.89 6.14
CA ALA A 65 -64.59 -2.90 5.28
C ALA A 65 -63.10 -3.14 5.61
N TRP A 66 -62.45 -2.24 6.36
CA TRP A 66 -61.02 -2.28 6.67
C TRP A 66 -60.79 -2.34 8.19
N PRO A 67 -61.17 -3.44 8.87
CA PRO A 67 -61.01 -3.57 10.32
C PRO A 67 -59.53 -3.49 10.72
N ARG A 68 -59.23 -2.74 11.79
CA ARG A 68 -57.87 -2.54 12.33
C ARG A 68 -57.51 -3.45 13.50
N GLY A 69 -58.45 -4.26 13.96
CA GLY A 69 -58.21 -5.20 15.05
C GLY A 69 -57.14 -6.22 14.67
N GLU A 70 -56.26 -6.53 15.61
CA GLU A 70 -55.13 -7.45 15.40
C GLU A 70 -55.60 -8.86 15.00
N ASP A 71 -56.73 -9.32 15.54
CA ASP A 71 -57.32 -10.63 15.26
C ASP A 71 -58.13 -10.69 13.95
N SER A 72 -58.30 -9.56 13.25
CA SER A 72 -59.07 -9.54 12.01
C SER A 72 -58.39 -10.36 10.91
N VAL A 73 -59.19 -11.07 10.11
CA VAL A 73 -58.69 -11.87 8.97
C VAL A 73 -57.86 -10.99 8.01
N LEU A 74 -58.30 -9.74 7.81
CA LEU A 74 -57.56 -8.76 7.01
C LEU A 74 -56.15 -8.51 7.58
N MET A 75 -56.03 -8.19 8.87
CA MET A 75 -54.71 -7.93 9.47
C MET A 75 -53.81 -9.16 9.48
N ARG A 76 -54.37 -10.37 9.62
CA ARG A 76 -53.60 -11.62 9.47
C ARG A 76 -53.05 -11.78 8.05
N VAL A 77 -53.85 -11.44 7.02
CA VAL A 77 -53.37 -11.44 5.63
C VAL A 77 -52.30 -10.37 5.42
N VAL A 78 -52.49 -9.16 5.94
CA VAL A 78 -51.50 -8.07 5.85
C VAL A 78 -50.17 -8.46 6.47
N ARG A 79 -50.16 -9.00 7.71
CA ARG A 79 -48.92 -9.48 8.35
C ARG A 79 -48.26 -10.62 7.56
N GLY A 80 -49.07 -11.54 7.01
CA GLY A 80 -48.58 -12.59 6.13
C GLY A 80 -47.90 -12.06 4.86
N LEU A 81 -48.49 -11.04 4.22
CA LEU A 81 -47.95 -10.41 3.02
C LEU A 81 -46.72 -9.54 3.29
N THR A 82 -46.63 -8.92 4.46
CA THR A 82 -45.58 -7.96 4.80
C THR A 82 -44.32 -8.60 5.37
N ARG A 83 -44.42 -9.83 5.91
CA ARG A 83 -43.29 -10.59 6.46
C ARG A 83 -42.10 -10.68 5.48
N ILE A 84 -42.36 -11.00 4.22
CA ILE A 84 -41.29 -11.16 3.21
C ILE A 84 -40.50 -9.87 2.97
N TRP A 85 -41.14 -8.70 3.15
CA TRP A 85 -40.47 -7.42 2.98
C TRP A 85 -39.47 -7.15 4.11
N GLY A 86 -39.79 -7.56 5.34
CA GLY A 86 -38.83 -7.50 6.45
C GLY A 86 -37.61 -8.41 6.22
N ASP A 87 -37.85 -9.64 5.76
CA ASP A 87 -36.77 -10.59 5.45
C ASP A 87 -35.89 -10.07 4.29
N PHE A 88 -36.51 -9.46 3.27
CA PHE A 88 -35.82 -8.84 2.15
C PHE A 88 -34.99 -7.61 2.58
N GLU A 89 -35.56 -6.71 3.38
CA GLU A 89 -34.88 -5.50 3.87
C GLU A 89 -33.62 -5.86 4.66
N ILE A 90 -33.66 -6.90 5.50
CA ILE A 90 -32.48 -7.37 6.24
C ILE A 90 -31.38 -7.86 5.29
N ARG A 91 -31.72 -8.62 4.24
CA ARG A 91 -30.73 -9.07 3.24
C ARG A 91 -30.20 -7.91 2.41
N ALA A 92 -31.06 -6.96 2.03
CA ALA A 92 -30.68 -5.78 1.25
C ALA A 92 -29.76 -4.83 2.05
N SER A 93 -30.05 -4.59 3.33
CA SER A 93 -29.16 -3.80 4.20
C SER A 93 -27.83 -4.51 4.39
N LYS A 94 -27.79 -5.83 4.64
CA LYS A 94 -26.53 -6.58 4.71
C LYS A 94 -25.70 -6.47 3.42
N LEU A 95 -26.35 -6.52 2.26
CA LEU A 95 -25.69 -6.34 0.97
C LEU A 95 -24.98 -5.00 0.91
N LEU A 96 -25.63 -3.91 1.31
CA LEU A 96 -25.08 -2.57 1.23
C LEU A 96 -24.06 -2.28 2.34
N ASP A 97 -24.36 -2.64 3.58
CA ASP A 97 -23.53 -2.32 4.75
C ASP A 97 -22.26 -3.19 4.84
N MET A 98 -22.34 -4.45 4.39
CA MET A 98 -21.30 -5.45 4.64
C MET A 98 -20.72 -6.06 3.37
N GLU A 99 -21.57 -6.54 2.46
CA GLU A 99 -21.09 -7.28 1.29
C GLU A 99 -20.59 -6.39 0.13
N SER A 100 -21.03 -5.13 0.10
CA SER A 100 -20.55 -4.15 -0.87
C SER A 100 -19.12 -3.67 -0.58
N ASP A 101 -18.68 -3.75 0.68
CA ASP A 101 -17.32 -3.37 1.08
C ASP A 101 -16.40 -4.60 1.05
N PRO A 102 -15.34 -4.60 0.21
CA PRO A 102 -14.40 -5.71 0.13
C PRO A 102 -13.66 -5.99 1.44
N ARG A 103 -13.63 -5.04 2.38
CA ARG A 103 -13.02 -5.21 3.71
C ARG A 103 -13.84 -6.08 4.66
N HIS A 104 -15.14 -6.24 4.41
CA HIS A 104 -16.07 -6.90 5.33
C HIS A 104 -16.93 -7.98 4.66
N THR A 105 -16.89 -8.12 3.33
CA THR A 105 -17.67 -9.11 2.58
C THR A 105 -17.37 -10.55 3.00
N ILE A 106 -18.42 -11.38 3.06
CA ILE A 106 -18.33 -12.80 3.40
C ILE A 106 -19.02 -13.63 2.32
N GLU A 107 -20.29 -13.35 2.02
CA GLU A 107 -21.05 -14.10 1.02
C GLU A 107 -20.59 -13.77 -0.40
N LEU A 108 -20.27 -12.50 -0.69
CA LEU A 108 -19.83 -12.04 -2.01
C LEU A 108 -18.32 -12.13 -2.22
N LEU A 109 -17.55 -12.58 -1.24
CA LEU A 109 -16.08 -12.66 -1.34
C LEU A 109 -15.59 -13.44 -2.58
N PRO A 110 -16.15 -14.61 -2.94
CA PRO A 110 -15.74 -15.32 -4.15
C PRO A 110 -16.02 -14.56 -5.45
N ASP A 111 -17.09 -13.76 -5.49
CA ASP A 111 -17.43 -12.94 -6.66
C ASP A 111 -16.47 -11.77 -6.83
N TRP A 112 -16.09 -11.14 -5.72
CA TRP A 112 -15.06 -10.11 -5.69
C TRP A 112 -13.71 -10.65 -6.17
N GLU A 113 -13.28 -11.79 -5.63
CA GLU A 113 -12.02 -12.42 -6.02
C GLU A 113 -11.99 -12.78 -7.50
N ARG A 114 -13.06 -13.35 -8.04
CA ARG A 114 -13.19 -13.63 -9.47
C ARG A 114 -13.01 -12.35 -10.30
N ASN A 115 -13.63 -11.25 -9.90
CA ASN A 115 -13.56 -9.98 -10.63
C ASN A 115 -12.14 -9.38 -10.64
N TRP A 116 -11.39 -9.58 -9.56
CA TRP A 116 -10.03 -9.06 -9.42
C TRP A 116 -8.92 -10.06 -9.78
N GLY A 117 -9.30 -11.26 -10.24
CA GLY A 117 -8.39 -12.31 -10.69
C GLY A 117 -7.61 -12.96 -9.55
N LEU A 118 -8.24 -13.06 -8.37
CA LEU A 118 -7.75 -13.81 -7.22
C LEU A 118 -8.37 -15.22 -7.22
N PRO A 119 -7.67 -16.25 -6.70
CA PRO A 119 -6.30 -16.21 -6.17
C PRO A 119 -5.25 -15.93 -7.25
N ASP A 120 -4.20 -15.19 -6.90
CA ASP A 120 -3.11 -14.90 -7.83
C ASP A 120 -2.34 -16.19 -8.12
N PRO A 121 -2.08 -16.56 -9.38
CA PRO A 121 -1.31 -17.76 -9.70
C PRO A 121 0.12 -17.75 -9.17
N CYS A 122 0.67 -16.57 -8.82
CA CYS A 122 2.07 -16.42 -8.44
C CYS A 122 2.38 -16.74 -6.98
N TYR A 123 1.42 -16.67 -6.06
CA TYR A 123 1.67 -16.96 -4.64
C TYR A 123 0.55 -17.80 -4.03
N ALA A 124 0.88 -18.46 -2.92
CA ALA A 124 -0.03 -19.39 -2.26
C ALA A 124 -1.30 -18.68 -1.78
N GLU A 125 -2.45 -19.33 -1.96
CA GLU A 125 -3.75 -18.78 -1.57
C GLU A 125 -3.84 -18.62 -0.04
N PRO A 126 -4.23 -17.43 0.45
CA PRO A 126 -4.45 -17.22 1.87
C PRO A 126 -5.57 -18.11 2.41
N GLN A 127 -5.34 -18.71 3.57
CA GLN A 127 -6.21 -19.76 4.12
C GLN A 127 -7.38 -19.19 4.94
N SER A 128 -7.23 -17.97 5.47
CA SER A 128 -8.29 -17.33 6.26
C SER A 128 -9.08 -16.29 5.46
N ILE A 129 -10.35 -16.09 5.83
CA ILE A 129 -11.22 -15.06 5.22
C ILE A 129 -10.61 -13.66 5.40
N ALA A 130 -10.03 -13.37 6.56
CA ALA A 130 -9.41 -12.08 6.85
C ALA A 130 -8.19 -11.80 5.96
N GLU A 131 -7.32 -12.79 5.75
CA GLU A 131 -6.18 -12.65 4.84
C GLU A 131 -6.63 -12.50 3.37
N ARG A 132 -7.70 -13.19 2.96
CA ARG A 132 -8.30 -13.04 1.63
C ARG A 132 -8.87 -11.65 1.40
N GLN A 133 -9.59 -11.10 2.39
CA GLN A 133 -10.09 -9.72 2.35
C GLN A 133 -8.94 -8.71 2.26
N LEU A 134 -7.86 -8.92 3.03
CA LEU A 134 -6.66 -8.07 2.96
C LEU A 134 -6.02 -8.12 1.57
N ALA A 135 -5.83 -9.32 1.01
CA ALA A 135 -5.26 -9.50 -0.32
C ALA A 135 -6.11 -8.85 -1.41
N LEU A 136 -7.44 -8.98 -1.32
CA LEU A 136 -8.39 -8.31 -2.20
C LEU A 136 -8.26 -6.79 -2.11
N VAL A 137 -8.27 -6.23 -0.90
CA VAL A 137 -8.16 -4.78 -0.69
C VAL A 137 -6.81 -4.25 -1.18
N MET A 138 -5.73 -4.97 -0.91
CA MET A 138 -4.41 -4.63 -1.44
C MET A 138 -4.43 -4.64 -2.97
N ARG A 139 -5.02 -5.65 -3.60
CA ARG A 139 -5.13 -5.74 -5.06
C ARG A 139 -5.96 -4.60 -5.66
N MET A 140 -7.04 -4.20 -5.00
CA MET A 140 -7.92 -3.12 -5.42
C MET A 140 -7.29 -1.73 -5.28
N THR A 141 -6.51 -1.54 -4.22
CA THR A 141 -5.89 -0.25 -3.89
C THR A 141 -4.48 -0.10 -4.44
N LEU A 142 -3.91 -1.16 -5.01
CA LEU A 142 -2.59 -1.14 -5.62
C LEU A 142 -2.57 -0.17 -6.80
N GLU A 143 -1.94 0.99 -6.60
CA GLU A 143 -1.60 1.89 -7.69
C GLU A 143 -0.44 1.28 -8.49
N GLY A 144 -0.74 0.80 -9.70
CA GLY A 144 0.27 0.23 -10.58
C GLY A 144 1.30 1.29 -10.99
N GLY A 145 2.59 0.94 -10.92
CA GLY A 145 3.70 1.75 -11.39
C GLY A 145 4.59 0.98 -12.36
N GLN A 146 5.32 1.71 -13.21
CA GLN A 146 6.36 1.14 -14.08
C GLN A 146 7.74 1.71 -13.75
N SER A 147 7.92 2.17 -12.50
CA SER A 147 9.19 2.65 -12.00
C SER A 147 9.95 1.52 -11.31
N ARG A 148 11.28 1.63 -11.29
CA ARG A 148 12.14 0.75 -10.50
C ARG A 148 11.70 0.65 -9.05
N GLN A 149 11.40 1.79 -8.43
CA GLN A 149 11.03 1.86 -7.02
C GLN A 149 9.73 1.08 -6.75
N PHE A 150 8.75 1.17 -7.63
CA PHE A 150 7.51 0.40 -7.51
C PHE A 150 7.78 -1.10 -7.41
N PHE A 151 8.63 -1.65 -8.26
CA PHE A 151 8.96 -3.08 -8.22
C PHE A 151 9.76 -3.47 -6.97
N ILE A 152 10.63 -2.59 -6.47
CA ILE A 152 11.34 -2.79 -5.20
C ILE A 152 10.35 -2.81 -4.03
N ASP A 153 9.40 -1.87 -3.99
CA ASP A 153 8.39 -1.78 -2.94
C ASP A 153 7.47 -3.02 -2.94
N VAL A 154 7.06 -3.49 -4.12
CA VAL A 154 6.26 -4.71 -4.28
C VAL A 154 7.02 -5.95 -3.79
N ALA A 155 8.31 -6.05 -4.12
CA ALA A 155 9.15 -7.14 -3.62
C ALA A 155 9.31 -7.08 -2.09
N ALA A 156 9.43 -5.87 -1.52
CA ALA A 156 9.49 -5.68 -0.08
C ALA A 156 8.18 -6.09 0.62
N MET A 157 7.01 -5.87 0.01
CA MET A 157 5.72 -6.37 0.54
C MET A 157 5.66 -7.90 0.59
N LEU A 158 6.33 -8.59 -0.35
CA LEU A 158 6.49 -10.04 -0.34
C LEU A 158 7.58 -10.53 0.63
N GLY A 159 8.33 -9.60 1.26
CA GLY A 159 9.42 -9.92 2.18
C GLY A 159 10.77 -10.16 1.50
N TYR A 160 10.97 -9.67 0.27
CA TYR A 160 12.25 -9.76 -0.45
C TYR A 160 12.96 -8.42 -0.53
N THR A 161 14.27 -8.43 -0.32
CA THR A 161 15.16 -7.29 -0.57
C THR A 161 15.82 -7.50 -1.92
N ILE A 162 15.50 -6.65 -2.87
CA ILE A 162 16.00 -6.72 -4.25
C ILE A 162 16.61 -5.41 -4.69
N THR A 163 17.53 -5.48 -5.65
CA THR A 163 17.99 -4.32 -6.41
C THR A 163 17.86 -4.58 -7.89
N ILE A 164 17.38 -3.60 -8.65
CA ILE A 164 17.15 -3.73 -10.08
C ILE A 164 18.16 -2.86 -10.82
N THR A 165 18.88 -3.47 -11.76
CA THR A 165 19.77 -2.78 -12.68
C THR A 165 19.12 -2.70 -14.06
N GLU A 166 18.99 -1.47 -14.56
CA GLU A 166 18.48 -1.17 -15.90
C GLU A 166 19.65 -0.79 -16.80
N TYR A 167 19.64 -1.27 -18.03
CA TYR A 167 20.69 -0.95 -19.00
C TYR A 167 20.18 0.06 -20.01
N ARG A 168 21.10 0.92 -20.48
CA ARG A 168 20.88 1.73 -21.66
C ARG A 168 22.08 1.63 -22.59
N PRO A 169 21.86 1.60 -23.92
CA PRO A 169 22.96 1.63 -24.85
C PRO A 169 23.63 3.02 -24.83
N PHE A 170 24.89 3.04 -25.25
CA PHE A 170 25.62 4.27 -25.49
C PHE A 170 25.03 5.02 -26.70
N PHE A 171 24.71 6.30 -26.53
CA PHE A 171 24.22 7.17 -27.58
C PHE A 171 25.19 8.31 -27.84
N ILE A 172 25.71 8.37 -29.07
CA ILE A 172 26.49 9.51 -29.56
C ILE A 172 25.62 10.78 -29.41
N ALA A 173 26.22 11.84 -28.85
CA ALA A 173 25.61 13.13 -28.47
C ALA A 173 24.93 13.21 -27.10
N MET A 174 24.56 12.09 -26.46
CA MET A 174 24.16 12.07 -25.04
C MET A 174 25.32 11.62 -24.13
N ASP A 175 26.14 10.70 -24.65
CA ASP A 175 27.28 10.09 -23.96
C ASP A 175 28.60 10.50 -24.62
N GLY A 176 29.68 10.54 -23.82
CA GLY A 176 31.04 10.89 -24.27
C GLY A 176 32.02 9.75 -24.05
N CYS A 177 33.01 9.58 -24.94
CA CYS A 177 34.14 8.70 -24.68
C CYS A 177 35.08 9.35 -23.65
N GLY A 178 35.53 8.59 -22.64
CA GLY A 178 36.31 9.13 -21.53
C GLY A 178 35.47 9.92 -20.52
N ASP A 179 34.14 9.82 -20.62
CA ASP A 179 33.20 10.42 -19.70
C ASP A 179 33.23 9.69 -18.36
N CYS A 180 33.98 10.25 -17.42
CA CYS A 180 34.17 9.70 -16.08
C CYS A 180 33.10 10.18 -15.09
N ARG A 181 31.83 10.38 -15.50
CA ARG A 181 30.75 10.93 -14.65
C ARG A 181 30.35 10.00 -13.48
N THR A 182 31.30 9.59 -12.65
CA THR A 182 31.07 9.39 -11.22
C THR A 182 30.84 10.76 -10.59
N ILE A 183 29.96 10.82 -9.59
CA ILE A 183 29.80 12.02 -8.76
C ILE A 183 31.18 12.35 -8.17
N GLY A 184 31.81 13.43 -8.63
CA GLY A 184 33.09 13.92 -8.10
C GLY A 184 34.31 13.83 -9.03
N ALA A 185 34.24 13.18 -10.19
CA ALA A 185 35.43 13.09 -11.07
C ALA A 185 35.82 14.39 -11.75
N LEU A 186 34.89 15.35 -11.86
CA LEU A 186 35.19 16.71 -12.31
C LEU A 186 34.35 17.72 -11.53
N PRO A 187 34.97 18.56 -10.68
CA PRO A 187 34.36 19.83 -10.31
C PRO A 187 34.22 20.72 -11.57
N PRO A 188 33.06 21.38 -11.83
CA PRO A 188 31.87 21.48 -10.99
C PRO A 188 30.53 21.24 -11.73
N ASP A 189 30.46 20.37 -12.75
CA ASP A 189 29.20 20.25 -13.52
C ASP A 189 28.43 18.95 -13.21
N PRO A 190 27.22 19.03 -12.62
CA PRO A 190 26.34 17.88 -12.49
C PRO A 190 25.96 17.35 -13.87
N VAL A 191 25.57 16.07 -13.95
CA VAL A 191 25.00 15.52 -15.19
C VAL A 191 23.85 16.42 -15.63
N ARG A 192 23.89 16.96 -16.85
CA ARG A 192 22.84 17.83 -17.39
C ARG A 192 22.00 17.05 -18.40
N ASN A 193 20.69 17.29 -18.44
CA ASN A 193 19.84 16.76 -19.50
C ASN A 193 20.09 17.50 -20.84
N GLN A 194 19.41 17.08 -21.91
CA GLN A 194 19.51 17.70 -23.25
C GLN A 194 19.14 19.20 -23.30
N TRP A 195 18.55 19.73 -22.22
CA TRP A 195 18.21 21.14 -22.04
C TRP A 195 19.14 21.88 -21.06
N GLY A 196 20.27 21.26 -20.67
CA GLY A 196 21.27 21.89 -19.79
C GLY A 196 20.90 21.92 -18.30
N GLN A 197 19.82 21.25 -17.90
CA GLN A 197 19.35 21.22 -16.51
C GLN A 197 20.05 20.10 -15.72
N PRO A 198 20.51 20.36 -14.48
CA PRO A 198 21.05 19.32 -13.61
C PRO A 198 20.06 18.17 -13.41
N ILE A 199 20.54 16.94 -13.59
CA ILE A 199 19.85 15.71 -13.25
C ILE A 199 20.26 15.38 -11.81
N PRO A 200 19.39 15.59 -10.80
CA PRO A 200 19.70 15.24 -9.43
C PRO A 200 19.79 13.72 -9.29
N ALA A 201 20.78 13.23 -8.55
CA ALA A 201 20.75 11.86 -8.06
C ALA A 201 19.50 11.65 -7.19
N PRO A 202 18.90 10.45 -7.20
CA PRO A 202 17.82 10.13 -6.28
C PRO A 202 18.26 10.37 -4.83
N PRO A 203 17.38 10.85 -3.93
CA PRO A 203 17.72 11.02 -2.53
C PRO A 203 18.15 9.67 -1.92
N GLY A 204 19.42 9.53 -1.54
CA GLY A 204 19.96 8.33 -0.86
C GLY A 204 21.09 7.59 -1.60
N ASP A 205 21.36 7.91 -2.88
CA ASP A 205 22.56 7.41 -3.56
C ASP A 205 23.80 8.13 -3.01
N HIS A 206 24.69 7.38 -2.37
CA HIS A 206 25.98 7.87 -1.91
C HIS A 206 27.00 7.86 -3.04
N ASN A 207 27.93 8.81 -2.99
CA ASN A 207 29.02 8.97 -3.95
C ASN A 207 29.72 7.63 -4.19
N VAL A 208 29.82 7.27 -5.47
CA VAL A 208 30.43 6.04 -5.94
C VAL A 208 31.94 6.12 -5.70
N SER A 209 32.56 5.04 -5.21
CA SER A 209 34.00 4.99 -4.90
C SER A 209 34.86 5.21 -6.14
N ASP A 210 36.10 5.70 -5.97
CA ASP A 210 37.06 5.79 -7.08
C ASP A 210 37.29 4.41 -7.71
N GLY A 211 36.91 4.26 -8.99
CA GLY A 211 37.02 3.01 -9.75
C GLY A 211 35.72 2.19 -9.83
N GLU A 212 34.64 2.61 -9.17
CA GLU A 212 33.31 2.01 -9.30
C GLU A 212 32.45 2.81 -10.30
N LEU A 213 31.67 2.10 -11.13
CA LEU A 213 30.76 2.74 -12.08
C LEU A 213 29.52 3.25 -11.33
N SER A 214 29.03 4.44 -11.68
CA SER A 214 27.82 4.98 -11.05
C SER A 214 26.63 4.05 -11.25
N ALA A 215 25.86 3.84 -10.18
CA ALA A 215 24.62 3.06 -10.22
C ALA A 215 23.61 3.62 -11.24
N TRP A 216 23.79 4.89 -11.65
CA TRP A 216 23.07 5.51 -12.73
C TRP A 216 23.95 6.31 -13.69
N PRO A 217 23.71 6.17 -15.00
CA PRO A 217 23.20 4.96 -15.67
C PRO A 217 24.32 3.91 -15.71
N ASN A 218 24.02 2.62 -15.49
CA ASN A 218 25.04 1.60 -15.74
C ASN A 218 25.29 1.57 -17.26
N TYR A 219 26.41 2.17 -17.70
CA TYR A 219 26.78 2.31 -19.10
C TYR A 219 27.20 0.94 -19.63
N GLY A 220 26.21 0.10 -19.95
CA GLY A 220 26.45 -1.13 -20.67
C GLY A 220 26.94 -0.79 -22.07
N LEU A 221 28.25 -0.93 -22.31
CA LEU A 221 28.75 -1.07 -23.68
C LEU A 221 28.18 -2.39 -24.22
N GLY A 222 27.14 -2.28 -25.02
CA GLY A 222 26.39 -3.42 -25.51
C GLY A 222 25.55 -3.07 -26.73
N PRO A 223 24.99 -4.08 -27.40
CA PRO A 223 24.15 -3.88 -28.56
C PRO A 223 22.82 -3.24 -28.14
N LEU A 224 22.04 -2.69 -29.08
CA LEU A 224 20.87 -1.85 -28.77
C LEU A 224 19.79 -2.60 -27.97
N GLU A 225 19.79 -3.92 -28.02
CA GLU A 225 18.86 -4.82 -27.34
C GLU A 225 18.99 -4.76 -25.82
N VAL A 226 20.14 -4.32 -25.27
CA VAL A 226 20.35 -4.25 -23.81
C VAL A 226 19.28 -3.41 -23.10
N ARG A 227 18.69 -2.43 -23.79
CA ARG A 227 17.59 -1.59 -23.25
C ARG A 227 16.35 -2.38 -22.84
N TYR A 228 16.18 -3.58 -23.37
CA TYR A 228 15.05 -4.45 -23.11
C TYR A 228 15.33 -5.42 -21.98
N TYR A 229 16.53 -5.42 -21.39
CA TYR A 229 16.88 -6.33 -20.30
C TYR A 229 16.95 -5.57 -18.99
N TRP A 230 16.41 -6.18 -17.93
CA TRP A 230 16.66 -5.78 -16.56
C TRP A 230 17.34 -6.94 -15.83
N THR A 231 18.32 -6.64 -14.98
CA THR A 231 18.84 -7.64 -14.05
C THR A 231 18.31 -7.35 -12.65
N VAL A 232 17.62 -8.34 -12.08
CA VAL A 232 17.08 -8.27 -10.72
C VAL A 232 18.00 -9.07 -9.83
N HIS A 233 18.73 -8.38 -8.96
CA HIS A 233 19.56 -9.01 -7.96
C HIS A 233 18.73 -9.27 -6.71
N VAL A 234 18.64 -10.53 -6.31
CA VAL A 234 17.93 -10.96 -5.11
C VAL A 234 18.95 -11.14 -4.00
N HIS A 235 18.79 -10.38 -2.92
CA HIS A 235 19.76 -10.38 -1.81
C HIS A 235 19.37 -11.32 -0.67
N MET A 236 18.08 -11.65 -0.53
CA MET A 236 17.60 -12.52 0.54
C MET A 236 17.13 -13.87 0.00
N ALA A 237 17.66 -14.93 0.58
CA ALA A 237 17.27 -16.29 0.21
C ALA A 237 15.92 -16.66 0.84
N LYS A 238 15.03 -17.29 0.06
CA LYS A 238 13.76 -17.82 0.57
C LYS A 238 14.04 -19.09 1.39
N LEU A 239 13.78 -19.03 2.69
CA LEU A 239 13.91 -20.17 3.61
C LEU A 239 12.54 -20.77 3.88
N THR A 240 12.29 -21.97 3.37
CA THR A 240 11.07 -22.73 3.70
C THR A 240 11.42 -23.83 4.69
N TRP A 241 10.97 -23.66 5.93
CA TRP A 241 11.14 -24.65 6.98
C TRP A 241 10.09 -25.75 6.87
N PHE A 242 10.51 -26.98 7.18
CA PHE A 242 9.59 -28.09 7.32
C PHE A 242 8.59 -27.81 8.45
N ARG A 243 7.31 -27.99 8.14
CA ARG A 243 6.24 -27.94 9.14
C ARG A 243 5.56 -29.30 9.22
N VAL A 244 5.42 -29.82 10.44
CA VAL A 244 4.74 -31.11 10.69
C VAL A 244 3.30 -31.15 10.16
N THR A 245 2.67 -29.98 10.01
CA THR A 245 1.29 -29.87 9.49
C THR A 245 1.17 -29.97 7.97
N SER A 246 2.25 -29.75 7.21
CA SER A 246 2.20 -29.64 5.75
C SER A 246 3.29 -30.41 5.02
N GLY A 247 4.36 -30.77 5.71
CA GLY A 247 5.48 -31.54 5.17
C GLY A 247 5.34 -33.03 5.45
N GLN A 248 5.86 -33.84 4.52
CA GLN A 248 5.91 -35.29 4.63
C GLN A 248 7.31 -35.74 5.04
N THR A 249 7.42 -36.40 6.20
CA THR A 249 8.70 -36.90 6.72
C THR A 249 9.31 -37.93 5.76
N GLY A 250 10.56 -37.73 5.37
CA GLY A 250 11.29 -38.61 4.45
C GLY A 250 11.10 -38.27 2.97
N VAL A 251 10.22 -37.31 2.65
CA VAL A 251 10.07 -36.75 1.30
C VAL A 251 10.54 -35.29 1.28
N ASP A 252 10.03 -34.48 2.21
CA ASP A 252 10.37 -33.07 2.30
C ASP A 252 11.63 -32.82 3.15
N PRO A 253 12.56 -31.98 2.69
CA PRO A 253 13.74 -31.62 3.47
C PRO A 253 13.37 -30.74 4.68
N HIS A 254 14.17 -30.81 5.74
CA HIS A 254 13.96 -30.02 6.97
C HIS A 254 14.05 -28.49 6.72
N LEU A 255 14.86 -28.08 5.76
CA LEU A 255 14.99 -26.71 5.28
C LEU A 255 15.17 -26.75 3.76
N ARG A 256 14.37 -25.97 3.04
CA ARG A 256 14.53 -25.73 1.61
C ARG A 256 14.96 -24.30 1.39
N ILE A 257 16.15 -24.11 0.83
CA ILE A 257 16.59 -22.83 0.29
C ILE A 257 16.09 -22.79 -1.16
N GLY A 258 15.02 -22.03 -1.38
CA GLY A 258 14.33 -21.97 -2.68
C GLY A 258 14.74 -20.77 -3.51
N LEU A 259 14.51 -20.88 -4.82
CA LEU A 259 14.38 -19.70 -5.68
C LEU A 259 13.09 -18.95 -5.28
N ALA A 260 13.06 -17.65 -5.58
CA ALA A 260 11.90 -16.81 -5.29
C ALA A 260 10.84 -16.97 -6.40
N ASP A 261 10.28 -18.17 -6.54
CA ASP A 261 9.33 -18.53 -7.63
C ASP A 261 8.12 -17.57 -7.69
N ASP A 262 7.67 -17.10 -6.52
CA ASP A 262 6.59 -16.13 -6.37
C ASP A 262 6.97 -14.74 -6.88
N LEU A 263 8.15 -14.26 -6.51
CA LEU A 263 8.71 -13.01 -7.01
C LEU A 263 8.94 -13.08 -8.53
N GLU A 264 9.52 -14.18 -9.03
CA GLU A 264 9.78 -14.38 -10.46
C GLU A 264 8.49 -14.37 -11.26
N CYS A 265 7.46 -15.09 -10.81
CA CYS A 265 6.16 -15.10 -11.47
C CYS A 265 5.53 -13.70 -11.49
N LEU A 266 5.55 -12.99 -10.35
CA LEU A 266 4.94 -11.67 -10.23
C LEU A 266 5.64 -10.65 -11.12
N LEU A 267 6.97 -10.56 -11.03
CA LEU A 267 7.74 -9.61 -11.83
C LEU A 267 7.64 -9.91 -13.33
N ASN A 268 7.65 -11.17 -13.74
CA ASN A 268 7.45 -11.52 -15.14
C ASN A 268 6.05 -11.19 -15.66
N ARG A 269 5.05 -11.18 -14.79
CA ARG A 269 3.67 -10.81 -15.13
C ARG A 269 3.49 -9.29 -15.22
N TRP A 270 4.13 -8.52 -14.34
CA TRP A 270 3.90 -7.07 -14.24
C TRP A 270 4.92 -6.22 -14.99
N LYS A 271 6.08 -6.77 -15.35
CA LYS A 271 7.10 -6.07 -16.14
C LYS A 271 6.51 -5.49 -17.42
N PRO A 272 7.08 -4.40 -17.96
CA PRO A 272 6.72 -3.93 -19.28
C PRO A 272 6.84 -5.05 -20.32
N ALA A 273 5.90 -5.12 -21.25
CA ALA A 273 5.81 -6.24 -22.22
C ALA A 273 7.10 -6.45 -23.03
N HIS A 274 7.81 -5.36 -23.35
CA HIS A 274 9.06 -5.39 -24.11
C HIS A 274 10.29 -5.73 -23.28
N THR A 275 10.18 -5.77 -21.94
CA THR A 275 11.31 -6.00 -21.04
C THR A 275 11.45 -7.49 -20.75
N GLN A 276 12.67 -8.01 -20.71
CA GLN A 276 13.03 -9.35 -20.26
C GLN A 276 13.82 -9.22 -18.96
N ILE A 277 13.45 -10.00 -17.95
CA ILE A 277 14.11 -9.97 -16.65
C ILE A 277 15.07 -11.14 -16.55
N ILE A 278 16.30 -10.86 -16.11
CA ILE A 278 17.29 -11.84 -15.73
C ILE A 278 17.41 -11.79 -14.21
N PHE A 279 17.18 -12.92 -13.54
CA PHE A 279 17.33 -13.03 -12.09
C PHE A 279 18.76 -13.43 -11.75
N ASP A 280 19.38 -12.66 -10.87
CA ASP A 280 20.72 -12.92 -10.34
C ASP A 280 20.62 -13.25 -8.85
N TYR A 281 21.08 -14.45 -8.50
CA TYR A 281 21.07 -15.02 -7.16
C TYR A 281 22.49 -15.20 -6.58
N THR A 282 23.51 -14.59 -7.20
CA THR A 282 24.91 -14.78 -6.79
C THR A 282 25.26 -14.23 -5.41
N ASN A 283 24.64 -13.12 -4.98
CA ASN A 283 24.88 -12.47 -3.69
C ASN A 283 23.76 -12.72 -2.68
N LEU A 284 23.29 -13.96 -2.60
CA LEU A 284 22.29 -14.36 -1.61
C LEU A 284 22.88 -14.36 -0.21
N HIS A 285 22.28 -13.57 0.67
CA HIS A 285 22.48 -13.65 2.10
C HIS A 285 21.28 -14.38 2.73
N PRO A 286 21.48 -15.49 3.45
CA PRO A 286 20.41 -15.99 4.30
C PRO A 286 20.13 -14.90 5.35
N GLY A 287 18.87 -14.48 5.48
CA GLY A 287 18.44 -13.66 6.62
C GLY A 287 18.76 -14.36 7.95
N ASP A 288 18.51 -13.72 9.09
CA ASP A 288 18.84 -14.34 10.38
C ASP A 288 18.17 -15.73 10.45
N PRO A 289 18.95 -16.83 10.54
CA PRO A 289 18.41 -18.19 10.48
C PRO A 289 17.40 -18.48 11.59
N MET A 290 17.29 -17.60 12.59
CA MET A 290 16.37 -17.69 13.72
C MET A 290 15.16 -16.74 13.64
N GLU A 291 15.00 -15.94 12.56
CA GLU A 291 13.95 -14.90 12.45
C GLU A 291 12.50 -15.44 12.33
N GLY A 292 12.34 -16.77 12.35
CA GLY A 292 11.03 -17.46 12.30
C GLY A 292 10.86 -18.59 13.32
N THR A 293 11.76 -18.70 14.29
CA THR A 293 11.60 -19.62 15.44
C THR A 293 10.71 -18.95 16.50
N PRO A 294 9.58 -19.53 16.91
CA PRO A 294 8.80 -19.04 18.04
C PRO A 294 9.54 -19.16 19.38
#